data_AF-F6I031-F1
#
_entry.id   AF-F6I031-F1
#
_cell.length_a   1.000
_cell.length_b   1.000
_cell.length_c   1.000
_cell.angle_alpha   90.00
_cell.angle_beta   90.00
_cell.angle_gamma   90.00
#
_symmetry.space_group_name_H-M   'P 1'
#
loop_
_entity.id
_entity.type
_entity.pdbx_description
1 polymer ?
#
loop_
_entity_poly.entity_id
_entity_poly.type
_entity_poly.pdbx_seq_one_letter_code
_entity_poly.pdbx_strand_id
1 'polypeptide(L)'
;MKNFSTQFNPQSPEVENPNIQEEKAEQHIEEERARCDWEFNLSTVVTSSSVGASTDTIGVIEFDPSDSLVATGGIARKIRVYSVKSLLPGENHSHGEHNVKLLQHNNACDYYIWTPAKLSSLRWKPGSSGRVLGSGDYDGVVTEYDLVVNV
;
A
#
# COMPACT_ATOMS: atom_id res chain seq x y z
N MET A 1 -12.15 -44.44 -51.90
CA MET A 1 -11.70 -43.31 -51.06
C MET A 1 -10.62 -43.78 -50.11
N LYS A 2 -9.35 -43.42 -50.36
CA LYS A 2 -8.24 -43.42 -49.38
C LYS A 2 -7.23 -42.32 -49.78
N ASN A 3 -6.69 -41.68 -48.76
CA ASN A 3 -5.79 -40.53 -48.63
C ASN A 3 -4.60 -40.41 -49.61
N PHE A 4 -4.12 -39.17 -49.81
CA PHE A 4 -2.69 -38.83 -49.90
C PHE A 4 -2.41 -37.45 -49.28
N SER A 5 -1.15 -37.21 -48.90
CA SER A 5 -0.66 -36.07 -48.09
C SER A 5 0.58 -35.46 -48.74
N THR A 6 0.86 -34.17 -48.49
CA THR A 6 2.09 -33.49 -48.92
C THR A 6 2.63 -32.53 -47.84
N GLN A 7 3.93 -32.64 -47.57
CA GLN A 7 4.74 -31.69 -46.79
C GLN A 7 5.65 -30.89 -47.75
N PHE A 8 5.97 -29.63 -47.43
CA PHE A 8 7.09 -28.89 -48.04
C PHE A 8 7.61 -27.74 -47.15
N ASN A 9 8.93 -27.57 -47.11
CA ASN A 9 9.71 -26.38 -46.69
C ASN A 9 11.17 -26.60 -47.21
N PRO A 10 11.95 -25.61 -47.73
CA PRO A 10 12.61 -24.57 -46.91
C PRO A 10 12.87 -23.17 -47.56
N GLN A 11 13.47 -22.27 -46.75
CA GLN A 11 13.93 -20.86 -46.93
C GLN A 11 15.22 -20.68 -47.78
N SER A 12 15.78 -19.50 -48.14
CA SER A 12 15.40 -18.04 -48.19
C SER A 12 16.46 -17.27 -49.04
N PRO A 13 16.29 -15.95 -49.35
CA PRO A 13 17.30 -14.94 -48.90
C PRO A 13 16.73 -13.49 -48.68
N GLU A 14 17.58 -12.46 -48.79
CA GLU A 14 17.40 -11.01 -48.45
C GLU A 14 17.43 -10.11 -49.73
N VAL A 15 17.17 -8.77 -49.77
CA VAL A 15 17.58 -7.65 -48.90
C VAL A 15 16.60 -6.46 -48.96
N GLU A 16 16.05 -6.05 -47.81
CA GLU A 16 15.81 -4.64 -47.44
C GLU A 16 16.71 -4.38 -46.22
N ASN A 17 17.28 -3.19 -46.06
CA ASN A 17 18.31 -2.97 -45.03
C ASN A 17 17.65 -2.58 -43.69
N PRO A 18 17.40 -3.52 -42.75
CA PRO A 18 16.27 -3.38 -41.82
C PRO A 18 16.52 -2.37 -40.69
N ASN A 19 17.79 -2.22 -40.28
CA ASN A 19 18.18 -1.50 -39.07
C ASN A 19 17.59 -0.09 -38.96
N ILE A 20 17.70 0.75 -40.00
CA ILE A 20 17.63 2.21 -39.80
C ILE A 20 16.20 2.74 -39.55
N GLN A 21 15.16 1.97 -39.90
CA GLN A 21 13.76 2.40 -39.75
C GLN A 21 13.02 1.72 -38.58
N GLU A 22 13.28 0.43 -38.31
CA GLU A 22 12.72 -0.21 -37.12
C GLU A 22 13.42 0.28 -35.84
N GLU A 23 14.76 0.40 -35.79
CA GLU A 23 15.48 0.97 -34.62
C GLU A 23 14.93 2.34 -34.21
N LYS A 24 14.53 3.17 -35.19
CA LYS A 24 14.02 4.53 -34.96
C LYS A 24 12.57 4.56 -34.45
N ALA A 25 11.80 3.50 -34.69
CA ALA A 25 10.47 3.31 -34.10
C ALA A 25 10.56 2.64 -32.72
N GLU A 26 11.44 1.66 -32.57
CA GLU A 26 11.70 0.95 -31.31
C GLU A 26 12.25 1.89 -30.23
N GLN A 27 13.21 2.76 -30.56
CA GLN A 27 13.77 3.74 -29.62
C GLN A 27 12.73 4.78 -29.16
N HIS A 28 11.83 5.24 -30.04
CA HIS A 28 10.78 6.19 -29.66
C HIS A 28 9.65 5.53 -28.82
N ILE A 29 9.50 4.21 -28.89
CA ILE A 29 8.65 3.41 -28.00
C ILE A 29 9.34 3.13 -26.65
N GLU A 30 10.68 3.15 -26.61
CA GLU A 30 11.47 3.13 -25.37
C GLU A 30 11.44 4.46 -24.61
N GLU A 31 11.41 5.61 -25.29
CA GLU A 31 11.42 6.92 -24.61
C GLU A 31 10.07 7.31 -23.95
N GLU A 32 8.92 6.74 -24.37
CA GLU A 32 7.64 6.84 -23.64
C GLU A 32 7.51 5.79 -22.51
N ARG A 33 8.48 4.88 -22.36
CA ARG A 33 8.40 3.72 -21.48
C ARG A 33 8.82 4.09 -20.05
N ALA A 34 7.84 4.34 -19.18
CA ALA A 34 8.10 4.64 -17.76
C ALA A 34 8.74 3.46 -17.01
N ARG A 35 10.09 3.38 -17.00
CA ARG A 35 10.89 2.49 -16.14
C ARG A 35 12.24 3.10 -15.78
N CYS A 36 12.50 3.23 -14.48
CA CYS A 36 13.81 3.16 -13.81
C CYS A 36 13.57 2.99 -12.30
N ASP A 37 12.88 1.89 -12.00
CA ASP A 37 12.90 1.04 -10.80
C ASP A 37 12.87 1.66 -9.38
N TRP A 38 11.74 1.42 -8.72
CA TRP A 38 11.63 1.28 -7.26
C TRP A 38 11.04 -0.11 -6.96
N GLU A 39 11.72 -0.92 -6.16
CA GLU A 39 11.17 -2.20 -5.70
C GLU A 39 11.38 -2.41 -4.20
N PHE A 40 10.45 -1.88 -3.41
CA PHE A 40 10.33 -2.13 -1.97
C PHE A 40 8.93 -2.68 -1.69
N ASN A 41 8.82 -3.98 -1.45
CA ASN A 41 7.54 -4.66 -1.26
C ASN A 41 7.40 -5.17 0.18
N LEU A 42 6.86 -4.32 1.05
CA LEU A 42 6.49 -4.70 2.41
C LEU A 42 5.02 -4.35 2.62
N SER A 43 4.18 -5.38 2.80
CA SER A 43 2.73 -5.21 2.80
C SER A 43 2.06 -6.03 3.92
N THR A 44 0.96 -5.47 4.42
CA THR A 44 0.05 -6.13 5.34
C THR A 44 -1.38 -5.84 4.90
N VAL A 45 -2.28 -6.77 5.17
CA VAL A 45 -3.71 -6.59 4.96
C VAL A 45 -4.38 -6.75 6.32
N VAL A 46 -4.84 -5.65 6.89
CA VAL A 46 -5.66 -5.65 8.11
C VAL A 46 -7.12 -5.79 7.69
N THR A 47 -7.68 -6.99 7.89
CA THR A 47 -9.08 -7.29 7.58
C THR A 47 -9.97 -7.12 8.82
N SER A 48 -11.24 -6.80 8.59
CA SER A 48 -12.28 -6.78 9.61
C SER A 48 -13.36 -7.82 9.27
N SER A 49 -13.76 -8.60 10.26
CA SER A 49 -14.86 -9.56 10.17
C SER A 49 -16.21 -8.98 10.62
N SER A 50 -16.30 -7.66 10.79
CA SER A 50 -17.48 -6.99 11.34
C SER A 50 -18.70 -7.10 10.43
N VAL A 51 -19.66 -7.94 10.82
CA VAL A 51 -20.97 -8.07 10.16
C VAL A 51 -21.88 -6.91 10.61
N GLY A 52 -21.70 -5.72 10.04
CA GLY A 52 -22.49 -4.54 10.41
C GLY A 52 -22.10 -3.28 9.64
N ALA A 53 -22.76 -2.15 9.95
CA ALA A 53 -22.56 -0.85 9.29
C ALA A 53 -21.25 -0.12 9.68
N SER A 54 -20.25 -0.85 10.19
CA SER A 54 -18.90 -0.34 10.43
C SER A 54 -18.13 -0.29 9.12
N THR A 55 -17.87 0.91 8.64
CA THR A 55 -16.94 1.16 7.54
C THR A 55 -15.51 1.15 8.04
N ASP A 56 -14.62 0.45 7.32
CA ASP A 56 -13.17 0.53 7.48
C ASP A 56 -12.53 1.43 6.39
N THR A 57 -13.30 2.35 5.81
CA THR A 57 -12.79 3.36 4.88
C THR A 57 -11.88 4.34 5.61
N ILE A 58 -10.58 4.17 5.37
CA ILE A 58 -9.52 5.07 5.78
C ILE A 58 -9.57 6.30 4.88
N GLY A 59 -9.67 7.48 5.49
CA GLY A 59 -9.56 8.79 4.82
C GLY A 59 -8.24 9.50 5.12
N VAL A 60 -7.55 9.11 6.20
CA VAL A 60 -6.25 9.66 6.61
C VAL A 60 -5.38 8.60 7.27
N ILE A 61 -4.08 8.64 6.98
CA ILE A 61 -3.02 7.81 7.56
C ILE A 61 -1.91 8.76 8.00
N GLU A 62 -1.32 8.52 9.16
CA GLU A 62 -0.17 9.31 9.64
C GLU A 62 0.77 8.45 10.49
N PHE A 63 2.07 8.64 10.32
CA PHE A 63 3.11 8.01 11.15
C PHE A 63 3.52 8.94 12.29
N ASP A 64 3.86 8.36 13.44
CA ASP A 64 4.44 9.13 14.54
C ASP A 64 5.88 9.59 14.22
N PRO A 65 6.42 10.62 14.91
CA PRO A 65 7.76 11.14 14.65
C PRO A 65 8.93 10.15 14.86
N SER A 66 8.67 8.95 15.38
CA SER A 66 9.65 7.86 15.54
C SER A 66 9.48 6.70 14.54
N ASP A 67 8.54 6.81 13.59
CA ASP A 67 8.17 5.78 12.61
C ASP A 67 7.82 4.40 13.24
N SER A 68 7.40 4.40 14.51
CA SER A 68 7.11 3.19 15.28
C SER A 68 5.61 2.88 15.38
N LEU A 69 4.76 3.91 15.28
CA LEU A 69 3.31 3.85 15.26
C LEU A 69 2.75 4.45 13.97
N VAL A 70 1.67 3.87 13.47
CA VAL A 70 0.81 4.47 12.45
C VAL A 70 -0.61 4.65 13.01
N ALA A 71 -1.17 5.84 12.81
CA ALA A 71 -2.55 6.19 13.14
C ALA A 71 -3.39 6.26 11.86
N THR A 72 -4.59 5.69 11.88
CA THR A 72 -5.56 5.82 10.78
C THR A 72 -6.88 6.40 11.25
N GLY A 73 -7.52 7.17 10.38
CA GLY A 73 -8.81 7.82 10.62
C GLY A 73 -9.65 7.91 9.36
N GLY A 74 -10.91 8.32 9.48
CA GLY A 74 -11.80 8.51 8.34
C GLY A 74 -13.28 8.39 8.69
N ILE A 75 -14.03 7.71 7.82
CA ILE A 75 -15.50 7.59 7.91
C ILE A 75 -15.93 6.74 9.12
N ALA A 76 -15.04 5.87 9.62
CA ALA A 76 -15.25 4.98 10.76
C ALA A 76 -15.53 5.70 12.10
N ARG A 77 -15.29 7.02 12.20
CA ARG A 77 -15.38 7.81 13.45
C ARG A 77 -14.51 7.22 14.57
N LYS A 78 -13.33 6.73 14.17
CA LYS A 78 -12.30 6.17 15.03
C LYS A 78 -10.94 6.66 14.57
N ILE A 79 -10.07 6.98 15.53
CA ILE A 79 -8.62 6.92 15.36
C ILE A 79 -8.21 5.50 15.76
N ARG A 80 -7.42 4.81 14.94
CA ARG A 80 -6.92 3.47 15.21
C ARG A 80 -5.40 3.50 15.15
N VAL A 81 -4.72 3.02 16.19
CA VAL A 81 -3.26 3.09 16.31
C VAL A 81 -2.66 1.69 16.26
N TYR A 82 -1.59 1.54 15.49
CA TYR A 82 -0.91 0.26 15.25
C TYR A 82 0.60 0.45 15.35
N SER A 83 1.25 -0.44 16.08
CA SER A 83 2.69 -0.65 16.01
C SER A 83 3.10 -1.11 14.61
N VAL A 84 3.99 -0.36 13.98
CA VAL A 84 4.55 -0.68 12.65
C VAL A 84 5.25 -2.04 12.69
N LYS A 85 5.96 -2.36 13.78
CA LYS A 85 6.58 -3.68 13.99
C LYS A 85 5.55 -4.82 14.06
N SER A 86 4.36 -4.55 14.60
CA SER A 86 3.26 -5.52 14.65
C SER A 86 2.58 -5.69 13.29
N LEU A 87 2.55 -4.66 12.45
CA LEU A 87 1.97 -4.70 11.11
C LEU A 87 2.84 -5.44 10.09
N LEU A 88 4.16 -5.26 10.11
CA LEU A 88 5.03 -5.75 9.05
C LEU A 88 5.43 -7.23 9.23
N PRO A 89 5.70 -7.99 8.15
CA PRO A 89 6.38 -9.28 8.21
C PRO A 89 7.69 -9.21 9.00
N GLY A 90 8.05 -10.29 9.71
CA GLY A 90 9.33 -10.39 10.39
C GLY A 90 10.46 -10.73 9.41
N GLU A 91 11.67 -10.24 9.68
CA GLU A 91 12.87 -10.33 8.83
C GLU A 91 13.40 -11.77 8.57
N ASN A 92 12.82 -12.78 9.24
CA ASN A 92 13.36 -14.14 9.32
C ASN A 92 12.92 -15.11 8.19
N HIS A 93 12.45 -14.62 7.04
CA HIS A 93 11.95 -15.48 5.96
C HIS A 93 12.80 -15.46 4.69
N SER A 94 13.08 -16.67 4.19
CA SER A 94 13.97 -16.98 3.09
C SER A 94 13.53 -16.38 1.74
N HIS A 95 14.51 -15.96 0.95
CA HIS A 95 14.39 -15.46 -0.42
C HIS A 95 13.28 -16.14 -1.25
N GLY A 96 12.31 -15.36 -1.74
CA GLY A 96 11.50 -15.72 -2.91
C GLY A 96 10.01 -15.36 -2.86
N GLU A 97 9.37 -15.32 -1.69
CA GLU A 97 7.93 -15.06 -1.60
C GLU A 97 7.61 -13.65 -1.09
N HIS A 98 6.73 -12.94 -1.82
CA HIS A 98 6.12 -11.69 -1.37
C HIS A 98 5.16 -11.96 -0.21
N ASN A 99 5.69 -12.03 1.01
CA ASN A 99 4.93 -12.40 2.21
C ASN A 99 4.02 -11.25 2.67
N VAL A 100 2.74 -11.31 2.28
CA VAL A 100 1.71 -10.36 2.74
C VAL A 100 1.21 -10.79 4.11
N LYS A 101 1.47 -9.99 5.15
CA LYS A 101 0.99 -10.30 6.51
C LYS A 101 -0.52 -10.06 6.62
N LEU A 102 -1.33 -11.12 6.61
CA LEU A 102 -2.77 -11.03 6.84
C LEU A 102 -3.06 -10.94 8.34
N LEU A 103 -3.70 -9.85 8.77
CA LEU A 103 -4.07 -9.60 10.16
C LEU A 103 -5.58 -9.43 10.31
N GLN A 104 -6.10 -9.80 11.48
CA GLN A 104 -7.45 -9.44 11.92
C GLN A 104 -7.40 -8.16 12.74
N HIS A 105 -8.40 -7.30 12.53
CA HIS A 105 -8.47 -5.97 13.13
C HIS A 105 -8.25 -5.95 14.64
N ASN A 106 -8.92 -6.86 15.36
CA ASN A 106 -8.88 -6.97 16.81
C ASN A 106 -7.50 -7.40 17.36
N ASN A 107 -6.63 -7.93 16.50
CA ASN A 107 -5.30 -8.44 16.87
C ASN A 107 -4.18 -7.53 16.34
N ALA A 108 -4.48 -6.63 15.40
CA ALA A 108 -3.51 -5.72 14.78
C ALA A 108 -3.47 -4.35 15.46
N CYS A 109 -4.64 -3.86 15.87
CA CYS A 109 -4.84 -2.53 16.44
C CYS A 109 -4.48 -2.57 17.93
N ASP A 110 -3.47 -1.80 18.35
CA ASP A 110 -3.03 -1.76 19.75
C ASP A 110 -4.09 -1.06 20.61
N TYR A 111 -4.64 0.06 20.10
CA TYR A 111 -5.77 0.78 20.71
C TYR A 111 -6.47 1.69 19.70
N TYR A 112 -7.67 2.14 20.05
CA TYR A 112 -8.46 3.07 19.25
C TYR A 112 -9.18 4.11 20.11
N ILE A 113 -9.43 5.28 19.53
CA ILE A 113 -10.15 6.40 20.13
C ILE A 113 -11.42 6.64 19.31
N TRP A 114 -12.57 6.72 19.97
CA TRP A 114 -13.83 7.08 19.32
C TRP A 114 -13.90 8.60 19.11
N THR A 115 -14.38 9.04 17.94
CA THR A 115 -14.49 10.47 17.61
C THR A 115 -15.95 10.92 17.42
N PRO A 116 -16.30 12.18 17.76
CA PRO A 116 -17.67 12.69 17.62
C PRO A 116 -18.17 12.79 16.17
N ALA A 117 -17.26 12.85 15.21
CA ALA A 117 -17.54 12.95 13.78
C ALA A 117 -16.50 12.18 12.93
N LYS A 118 -16.71 12.18 11.61
CA LYS A 118 -15.79 11.57 10.62
C LYS A 118 -14.51 12.40 10.54
N LEU A 119 -13.36 11.78 10.39
CA LEU A 119 -12.07 12.51 10.41
C LEU A 119 -11.60 12.86 9.00
N SER A 120 -11.15 14.11 8.84
CA SER A 120 -10.56 14.66 7.62
C SER A 120 -9.03 14.76 7.70
N SER A 121 -8.46 14.82 8.92
CA SER A 121 -7.02 14.92 9.14
C SER A 121 -6.59 14.34 10.50
N LEU A 122 -5.35 13.87 10.55
CA LEU A 122 -4.61 13.48 11.75
C LEU A 122 -3.20 14.09 11.66
N ARG A 123 -2.69 14.64 12.77
CA ARG A 123 -1.32 15.17 12.89
C ARG A 123 -0.75 14.97 14.29
N TRP A 124 0.34 14.23 14.42
CA TRP A 124 1.17 14.22 15.62
C TRP A 124 1.81 15.60 15.81
N LYS A 125 1.81 16.06 17.06
CA LYS A 125 2.38 17.35 17.46
C LYS A 125 3.91 17.27 17.43
N PRO A 126 4.61 18.05 16.59
CA PRO A 126 6.07 18.06 16.56
C PRO A 126 6.65 18.39 17.93
N GLY A 127 7.76 17.76 18.29
CA GLY A 127 8.41 17.95 19.60
C GLY A 127 7.66 17.36 20.81
N SER A 128 6.53 16.67 20.61
CA SER A 128 5.81 15.98 21.70
C SER A 128 6.27 14.54 21.97
N SER A 129 7.37 14.09 21.35
CA SER A 129 7.88 12.71 21.44
C SER A 129 6.83 11.62 21.12
N GLY A 130 5.96 11.88 20.14
CA GLY A 130 4.90 10.91 19.77
C GLY A 130 3.83 10.73 20.85
N ARG A 131 3.61 11.73 21.71
CA ARG A 131 2.60 11.69 22.79
C ARG A 131 1.30 12.39 22.42
N VAL A 132 1.35 13.51 21.69
CA VAL A 132 0.15 14.32 21.42
C VAL A 132 -0.26 14.20 19.96
N LEU A 133 -1.49 13.73 19.73
CA LEU A 133 -2.10 13.58 18.41
C LEU A 133 -3.24 14.59 18.25
N GLY A 134 -3.27 15.33 17.15
CA GLY A 134 -4.39 16.18 16.75
C GLY A 134 -5.26 15.51 15.69
N SER A 135 -6.57 15.75 15.72
CA SER A 135 -7.49 15.41 14.62
C SER A 135 -8.35 16.60 14.21
N GLY A 136 -8.55 16.78 12.91
CA GLY A 136 -9.62 17.59 12.36
C GLY A 136 -10.75 16.71 11.83
N ASP A 137 -12.00 17.08 12.07
CA ASP A 137 -13.17 16.36 11.59
C ASP A 137 -13.90 17.06 10.43
N TYR A 138 -14.97 16.44 9.93
CA TYR A 138 -15.79 16.95 8.83
C TYR A 138 -16.78 18.05 9.26
N ASP A 139 -17.01 18.22 10.57
CA ASP A 139 -17.90 19.25 11.13
C ASP A 139 -17.10 20.53 11.48
N GLY A 140 -15.77 20.51 11.26
CA GLY A 140 -14.85 21.64 11.44
C GLY A 140 -14.21 21.71 12.84
N VAL A 141 -14.40 20.70 13.68
CA VAL A 141 -13.84 20.66 15.03
C VAL A 141 -12.42 20.09 15.00
N VAL A 142 -11.54 20.68 15.81
CA VAL A 142 -10.18 20.20 16.06
C VAL A 142 -10.07 19.72 17.50
N THR A 143 -9.51 18.53 17.70
CA THR A 143 -9.29 17.91 19.02
C THR A 143 -7.83 17.48 19.17
N GLU A 144 -7.20 17.76 20.32
CA GLU A 144 -5.92 17.17 20.72
C GLU A 144 -6.16 16.01 21.71
N TYR A 145 -5.41 14.92 21.56
CA TYR A 145 -5.41 13.74 22.42
C TYR A 145 -4.02 13.57 23.05
N ASP A 146 -3.99 13.33 24.35
CA ASP A 146 -2.78 12.93 25.08
C ASP A 146 -2.73 11.40 25.16
N LEU A 147 -1.81 10.80 24.39
CA LEU A 147 -1.65 9.36 24.29
C LEU A 147 -0.68 8.87 25.37
N VAL A 148 -1.16 8.90 26.62
CA VAL A 148 -0.46 8.31 27.76
C VAL A 148 -0.42 6.80 27.59
N VAL A 149 0.74 6.26 27.22
CA VAL A 149 1.02 4.82 27.34
C VAL A 149 1.06 4.50 28.83
N ASN A 150 0.06 3.74 29.30
CA ASN A 150 0.13 3.12 30.62
C ASN A 150 1.22 2.04 30.57
N VAL A 151 2.32 2.29 31.29
CA VAL A 151 3.43 1.36 31.53
C VAL A 151 3.12 0.47 32.73
#